data_AF-A0A372G9Q8-F1
#
_entry.id   AF-A0A372G9Q8-F1
#
_cell.length_a   1.000
_cell.length_b   1.000
_cell.length_c   1.000
_cell.angle_alpha   90.00
_cell.angle_beta   90.00
_cell.angle_gamma   90.00
#
_symmetry.space_group_name_H-M   'P 1'
#
loop_
_entity.id
_entity.type
_entity.pdbx_description
1 polymer ?
#
loop_
_entity_poly.entity_id
_entity_poly.type
_entity_poly.pdbx_seq_one_letter_code
_entity_poly.pdbx_strand_id
1 'polypeptide(L)' 'MKFVLEVDMDRGVVGEETVRELERILRYWGGNLRHYGLKPGDTSVIYDSGYSEVGRWHITDSGEAPPE' A
#
# COMPACT_ATOMS: atom_id res chain seq x y z
N MET A 1 -7.07 -6.07 14.98
CA MET A 1 -6.93 -5.48 13.65
C MET A 1 -5.56 -4.83 13.47
N LYS A 2 -4.83 -5.23 12.42
CA LYS A 2 -3.52 -4.67 12.03
C LYS A 2 -3.61 -4.16 10.60
N PHE A 3 -3.14 -2.95 10.34
CA PHE A 3 -2.97 -2.41 9.00
C PHE A 3 -1.50 -2.53 8.59
N VAL A 4 -1.25 -2.97 7.36
CA VAL A 4 0.09 -3.01 6.77
C VAL A 4 0.01 -2.39 5.38
N LEU A 5 0.96 -1.49 5.07
CA LEU A 5 1.21 -0.97 3.73
C LEU A 5 2.65 -1.30 3.39
N GLU A 6 2.84 -2.06 2.32
CA GLU A 6 4.14 -2.48 1.83
C GLU A 6 4.33 -1.92 0.44
N VAL A 7 5.48 -1.29 0.22
CA VAL A 7 5.90 -0.72 -1.06
C VAL A 7 7.31 -1.19 -1.33
N ASP A 8 7.48 -1.86 -2.47
CA ASP A 8 8.78 -2.19 -3.04
C ASP A 8 9.40 -0.91 -3.60
N MET A 9 10.51 -0.49 -2.99
CA MET A 9 11.19 0.76 -3.32
C MET A 9 12.12 0.65 -4.53
N ASP A 10 12.40 -0.56 -5.01
CA ASP A 10 13.30 -0.83 -6.13
C ASP A 10 12.54 -1.08 -7.44
N ARG A 11 11.20 -0.96 -7.44
CA ARG A 11 10.34 -1.28 -8.58
C ARG A 11 9.72 -0.04 -9.24
N GLY A 12 9.70 -0.05 -10.58
CA GLY A 12 9.04 0.99 -11.37
C GLY A 12 9.67 2.38 -11.18
N VAL A 13 8.86 3.43 -11.26
CA VAL A 13 9.29 4.83 -11.05
C VAL A 13 9.75 5.04 -9.62
N VAL A 14 9.29 4.23 -8.67
CA VAL A 14 9.77 4.28 -7.28
C VAL A 14 11.27 3.98 -7.22
N GLY A 15 11.82 3.10 -8.05
CA GLY A 15 13.27 2.85 -8.07
C GLY A 15 14.11 4.05 -8.50
N GLU A 16 13.61 4.83 -9.46
CA GLU A 16 14.32 5.99 -10.02
C GLU A 16 14.13 7.26 -9.16
N GLU A 17 12.92 7.46 -8.63
CA GLU A 17 12.47 8.70 -7.97
C GLU A 17 11.83 8.41 -6.61
N THR A 18 12.48 7.53 -5.82
CA THR A 18 11.91 6.87 -4.64
C THR A 18 11.21 7.79 -3.66
N VAL A 19 11.87 8.87 -3.24
CA VAL A 19 11.31 9.80 -2.25
C VAL A 19 10.03 10.45 -2.80
N ARG A 20 10.11 10.97 -4.03
CA ARG A 20 9.00 11.67 -4.68
C ARG A 20 7.81 10.74 -4.93
N GLU A 21 8.07 9.52 -5.38
CA GLU A 21 6.99 8.55 -5.60
C GLU A 21 6.39 8.03 -4.30
N LEU A 22 7.19 7.77 -3.27
CA LEU A 22 6.68 7.35 -1.98
C LEU A 22 5.80 8.43 -1.33
N GLU A 23 6.22 9.70 -1.39
CA GLU A 23 5.39 10.84 -0.94
C GLU A 23 4.04 10.89 -1.68
N ARG A 24 4.07 10.69 -3.00
CA ARG A 24 2.86 10.67 -3.84
C ARG A 24 1.94 9.50 -3.45
N ILE A 25 2.50 8.30 -3.28
CA ILE A 25 1.78 7.09 -2.86
C ILE A 25 1.10 7.34 -1.51
N LEU A 26 1.84 7.82 -0.51
CA LEU A 26 1.31 8.06 0.84
C LEU A 26 0.21 9.14 0.83
N ARG A 27 0.37 10.21 0.04
CA ARG A 27 -0.63 11.26 -0.12
C ARG A 27 -1.93 10.73 -0.74
N TYR A 28 -1.84 9.97 -1.83
CA TYR A 28 -3.03 9.43 -2.50
C TYR A 28 -3.72 8.35 -1.68
N TRP A 29 -2.95 7.42 -1.12
CA TRP A 29 -3.48 6.40 -0.23
C TRP A 29 -4.20 7.04 0.96
N GLY A 30 -3.54 7.97 1.67
CA GLY A 30 -4.11 8.66 2.83
C GLY A 30 -5.39 9.42 2.47
N GLY A 31 -5.42 10.08 1.31
CA GLY A 31 -6.62 10.75 0.80
C GLY A 31 -7.77 9.80 0.43
N ASN A 32 -7.44 8.57 0.02
CA ASN A 32 -8.41 7.54 -0.38
C ASN A 32 -8.98 6.74 0.80
N LEU A 33 -8.40 6.81 2.00
CA LEU A 33 -8.85 6.05 3.18
C LEU A 33 -10.35 6.19 3.47
N ARG A 34 -10.92 7.36 3.22
CA ARG A 34 -12.36 7.64 3.39
C ARG A 34 -13.28 6.76 2.52
N HIS A 35 -12.74 6.09 1.50
CA HIS A 35 -13.48 5.23 0.58
C HIS A 35 -13.44 3.74 0.97
N TYR A 36 -12.62 3.37 1.96
CA TYR A 36 -12.48 1.98 2.39
C TYR A 36 -13.22 1.71 3.69
N GLY A 37 -13.74 0.49 3.83
CA GLY A 37 -14.40 0.03 5.06
C GLY A 37 -13.41 -0.24 6.19
N LEU A 38 -12.14 -0.47 5.85
CA LEU A 38 -11.05 -0.82 6.76
C LEU A 38 -11.39 -2.02 7.66
N LYS A 39 -11.93 -3.08 7.07
CA LYS A 39 -12.30 -4.33 7.73
C LYS A 39 -11.22 -5.40 7.53
N PRO A 40 -11.11 -6.39 8.44
CA PRO A 40 -10.28 -7.57 8.19
C PRO A 40 -10.61 -8.22 6.84
N GLY A 41 -9.57 -8.53 6.07
CA GLY A 41 -9.67 -9.04 4.70
C GLY A 41 -9.64 -7.95 3.61
N ASP A 42 -9.83 -6.68 3.95
CA ASP A 42 -9.69 -5.58 2.98
C ASP A 42 -8.23 -5.46 2.53
N THR A 43 -8.03 -5.30 1.22
CA THR A 43 -6.72 -5.10 0.60
C THR A 43 -6.86 -4.33 -0.72
N SER A 44 -5.82 -3.61 -1.11
CA SER A 44 -5.69 -3.10 -2.48
C SER A 44 -4.22 -2.98 -2.88
N VAL A 45 -3.99 -3.09 -4.18
CA VAL A 45 -2.71 -2.87 -4.84
C VAL A 45 -2.32 -1.38 -4.78
N ILE A 46 -1.02 -1.12 -4.68
CA ILE A 46 -0.39 0.19 -4.81
C ILE A 46 0.30 0.28 -6.18
N TYR A 47 0.05 1.38 -6.88
CA TYR A 47 0.67 1.69 -8.16
C TYR A 47 1.54 2.94 -8.07
N ASP A 48 2.67 2.91 -8.79
CA ASP A 48 3.48 4.10 -9.03
C ASP A 48 2.82 5.04 -10.05
N SER A 49 3.49 6.14 -10.40
CA SER A 49 2.95 7.11 -11.38
C SER A 49 2.97 6.58 -12.81
N GLY A 50 3.77 5.53 -13.08
CA GLY A 50 3.84 4.81 -14.34
C GLY A 50 2.85 3.65 -14.45
N TYR A 51 1.92 3.50 -13.50
CA TYR A 51 0.95 2.40 -13.42
C TYR A 51 1.57 1.00 -13.22
N SER A 52 2.80 0.93 -12.72
CA SER A 52 3.40 -0.33 -12.28
C SER A 52 2.90 -0.69 -10.89
N GLU A 53 2.52 -1.94 -10.67
CA GLU A 53 2.27 -2.47 -9.32
C GLU A 53 3.59 -2.46 -8.54
N VAL A 54 3.60 -1.75 -7.41
CA VAL A 54 4.78 -1.59 -6.55
C VAL A 54 4.51 -2.03 -5.12
N GLY A 55 3.31 -2.51 -4.80
CA GLY A 55 3.01 -2.93 -3.45
C GLY A 55 1.54 -3.17 -3.20
N ARG A 56 1.18 -3.30 -1.92
CA ARG A 56 -0.20 -3.47 -1.47
C ARG A 56 -0.37 -3.03 -0.04
N TRP A 57 -1.61 -2.74 0.33
CA TRP A 57 -2.00 -2.68 1.73
C TRP A 57 -3.01 -3.76 2.05
N HIS A 58 -3.05 -4.18 3.31
CA HIS A 58 -4.04 -5.14 3.80
C HIS A 58 -4.36 -4.92 5.28
N ILE A 59 -5.53 -5.39 5.71
CA ILE A 59 -5.94 -5.42 7.11
C ILE A 59 -6.14 -6.86 7.55
N THR A 60 -5.39 -7.28 8.57
CA THR A 60 -5.59 -8.58 9.23
C THR A 60 -6.34 -8.40 10.54
N ASP A 61 -6.99 -9.47 11.01
CA ASP A 61 -7.39 -9.51 12.40
C ASP A 61 -6.16 -9.64 13.31
N SER A 62 -6.21 -9.11 14.52
CA SER A 62 -5.08 -9.20 15.47
C SER A 62 -4.87 -10.62 16.01
N GLY A 63 -5.80 -11.54 15.76
CA GLY A 63 -5.68 -12.96 16.09
C GLY A 63 -5.19 -13.83 14.93
N GLU A 64 -5.02 -13.28 13.73
CA GLU A 64 -4.53 -14.03 12.57
C GLU A 64 -3.01 -13.94 12.51
N ALA A 65 -2.35 -15.08 12.65
CA ALA A 65 -0.90 -15.19 12.43
C ALA A 65 -0.61 -14.83 10.95
N PRO A 66 0.54 -14.18 10.65
CA PRO A 66 0.89 -13.89 9.26
C PRO A 66 0.92 -15.19 8.45
N PRO A 67 0.45 -15.20 7.18
CA PRO A 67 0.65 -16.36 6.31
C PRO A 67 2.15 -16.60 6.12
N GLU A 68 2.56 -17.88 6.24
CA GLU A 68 3.94 -18.36 5.99
C GLU A 68 4.40 -18.12 4.56
#